data_AF-A0A2H5XTX8-F1
#
_entry.id   AF-A0A2H5XTX8-F1
#
_cell.length_a   1.000
_cell.length_b   1.000
_cell.length_c   1.000
_cell.angle_alpha   90.00
_cell.angle_beta   90.00
_cell.angle_gamma   90.00
#
_symmetry.space_group_name_H-M   'P 1'
#
loop_
_entity.id
_entity.type
_entity.pdbx_description
1 polymer ?
#
loop_
_entity_poly.entity_id
_entity_poly.type
_entity_poly.pdbx_seq_one_letter_code
_entity_poly.pdbx_strand_id
1 'polypeptide(L)' 'MSTDRYHELLQHIEAMKEDFEKFYVKGKNAAGTRLRKQLQELRRLAQEVRTEIQAIRVARKEGA' A
#
# COMPACT_ATOMS: atom_id res chain seq x y z
N MET A 1 -3.86 17.15 -9.37
CA MET A 1 -4.02 15.98 -8.48
C MET A 1 -2.71 15.24 -8.53
N SER A 2 -1.95 15.35 -7.45
CA SER A 2 -0.56 14.89 -7.45
C SER A 2 -0.50 13.36 -7.48
N THR A 3 0.54 12.82 -8.10
CA THR A 3 0.86 11.39 -8.11
C THR A 3 1.38 10.89 -6.76
N ASP A 4 1.27 11.68 -5.69
CA ASP A 4 1.79 11.41 -4.35
C ASP A 4 1.30 10.07 -3.79
N ARG A 5 0.00 9.80 -3.87
CA ARG A 5 -0.59 8.52 -3.40
C ARG A 5 -0.06 7.31 -4.16
N TYR A 6 0.26 7.48 -5.44
CA TYR A 6 0.90 6.43 -6.23
C TYR A 6 2.33 6.18 -5.75
N HIS A 7 3.10 7.25 -5.53
CA HIS A 7 4.46 7.12 -5.03
C HIS A 7 4.52 6.52 -3.62
N GLU A 8 3.60 6.87 -2.73
CA GLU A 8 3.49 6.30 -1.38
C GLU A 8 3.29 4.78 -1.42
N LEU A 9 2.34 4.30 -2.23
CA LEU A 9 2.11 2.86 -2.41
C LEU A 9 3.33 2.16 -3.02
N LEU A 10 3.97 2.77 -4.02
CA LEU A 10 5.15 2.21 -4.68
C LEU A 10 6.33 2.08 -3.71
N GLN A 11 6.60 3.12 -2.92
CA GLN A 11 7.66 3.12 -1.91
C GLN A 11 7.44 2.02 -0.87
N HIS A 12 6.19 1.82 -0.43
CA HIS A 12 5.86 0.78 0.53
C HIS A 12 6.11 -0.62 -0.05
N ILE A 13 5.78 -0.84 -1.32
CA ILE A 13 6.05 -2.11 -2.02
C ILE A 13 7.55 -2.34 -2.17
N GLU A 14 8.32 -1.33 -2.61
CA GLU A 14 9.77 -1.48 -2.81
C GLU A 14 10.49 -1.79 -1.48
N ALA A 15 10.05 -1.19 -0.37
CA ALA A 15 10.60 -1.47 0.96
C ALA A 15 10.41 -2.92 1.41
N MET A 16 9.46 -3.66 0.84
CA MET A 16 9.18 -5.06 1.19
C MET A 16 10.04 -6.05 0.42
N LYS A 17 10.70 -5.63 -0.66
CA LYS A 17 11.41 -6.49 -1.61
C LYS A 17 12.47 -7.38 -0.97
N GLU A 18 13.28 -6.82 -0.07
CA GLU A 18 14.32 -7.58 0.62
C GLU A 18 13.72 -8.66 1.54
N ASP A 19 12.61 -8.34 2.21
CA ASP A 19 11.91 -9.31 3.06
C ASP A 19 11.22 -10.41 2.23
N PHE A 20 10.72 -10.10 1.03
CA PHE A 20 10.24 -11.10 0.08
C PHE A 20 11.33 -12.10 -0.29
N GLU A 21 12.51 -11.63 -0.68
CA GLU A 21 13.65 -12.51 -0.98
C GLU A 21 14.07 -13.33 0.24
N LYS A 22 14.20 -12.68 1.41
CA LYS A 22 14.56 -13.36 2.67
C LYS A 22 13.56 -14.45 3.04
N PHE A 23 12.26 -14.22 2.81
CA PHE A 23 11.22 -15.20 3.14
C PHE A 23 11.15 -16.34 2.12
N TYR A 24 10.94 -16.03 0.84
CA TYR A 24 10.67 -17.04 -0.20
C TYR A 24 11.93 -17.79 -0.67
N VAL A 25 13.09 -17.13 -0.71
CA VAL A 25 14.34 -17.74 -1.18
C VAL A 25 15.18 -18.27 -0.02
N LYS A 26 15.30 -17.48 1.06
CA LYS A 26 16.22 -17.81 2.19
C LYS A 26 15.51 -18.47 3.38
N GLY A 27 14.19 -18.68 3.33
CA GLY A 27 13.41 -19.36 4.36
C GLY A 27 13.40 -18.66 5.73
N LYS A 28 13.62 -17.34 5.78
CA LYS A 28 13.71 -16.59 7.06
C LYS A 28 12.31 -16.22 7.58
N ASN A 29 11.82 -16.97 8.57
CA ASN A 29 10.50 -16.74 9.19
C ASN A 29 10.28 -15.32 9.75
N ALA A 30 11.32 -14.69 10.30
CA ALA A 30 11.23 -13.31 10.79
C ALA A 30 10.89 -12.30 9.67
N ALA A 31 11.34 -12.54 8.44
CA ALA A 31 10.95 -11.74 7.27
C ALA A 31 9.46 -11.94 6.94
N GLY A 32 8.95 -13.17 7.07
CA GLY A 32 7.51 -13.45 6.94
C GLY A 32 6.65 -12.69 7.96
N THR A 33 7.10 -12.61 9.23
CA THR A 33 6.42 -11.81 10.26
C THR A 33 6.38 -10.32 9.88
N ARG A 34 7.49 -9.78 9.36
CA ARG A 34 7.54 -8.38 8.90
C ARG A 34 6.66 -8.15 7.68
N LEU A 35 6.74 -9.01 6.65
CA LEU A 35 5.88 -8.94 5.46
C LEU A 35 4.41 -8.90 5.82
N ARG A 36 3.96 -9.75 6.75
CA ARG A 36 2.55 -9.75 7.17
C ARG A 36 2.11 -8.40 7.75
N LYS A 37 2.93 -7.76 8.59
CA LYS A 37 2.65 -6.42 9.12
C LYS A 37 2.66 -5.38 8.02
N GLN A 38 3.67 -5.41 7.13
CA GLN A 38 3.77 -4.47 6.01
C GLN A 38 2.61 -4.62 5.01
N LEU A 39 2.12 -5.84 4.75
CA LEU A 39 0.95 -6.11 3.91
C LEU A 39 -0.35 -5.62 4.54
N GLN A 40 -0.49 -5.71 5.87
CA GLN A 40 -1.64 -5.13 6.57
C GLN A 40 -1.65 -3.61 6.42
N GLU A 41 -0.49 -2.99 6.52
CA GLU A 41 -0.34 -1.54 6.34
C GLU A 41 -0.62 -1.11 4.89
N LEU A 42 -0.09 -1.87 3.91
CA LEU A 42 -0.39 -1.63 2.49
C LEU A 42 -1.90 -1.72 2.20
N ARG A 43 -2.60 -2.69 2.82
CA ARG A 43 -4.06 -2.81 2.71
C ARG A 43 -4.76 -1.58 3.27
N ARG A 44 -4.31 -1.03 4.40
CA ARG A 44 -4.86 0.20 5.00
C ARG A 44 -4.68 1.38 4.05
N LEU A 45 -3.45 1.61 3.57
CA LEU A 45 -3.13 2.69 2.63
C LEU A 45 -3.97 2.61 1.34
N ALA A 46 -4.06 1.41 0.75
CA ALA A 46 -4.88 1.20 -0.45
C ALA A 46 -6.36 1.51 -0.21
N GLN A 47 -6.89 1.15 0.96
CA GLN A 47 -8.28 1.46 1.32
C GLN A 47 -8.51 2.96 1.49
N GLU A 48 -7.56 3.69 2.08
CA GLU A 48 -7.63 5.14 2.24
C GLU A 48 -7.63 5.86 0.90
N VAL A 49 -6.72 5.48 -0.01
CA VAL A 49 -6.68 6.01 -1.38
C VAL A 49 -8.01 5.75 -2.10
N ARG A 50 -8.59 4.56 -1.95
CA ARG A 50 -9.89 4.24 -2.55
C ARG A 50 -11.01 5.11 -1.97
N THR A 51 -11.05 5.30 -0.66
CA THR A 51 -12.07 6.14 0.01
C THR A 51 -11.94 7.59 -0.42
N GLU A 52 -10.72 8.10 -0.52
CA GLU A 52 -10.42 9.45 -1.01
C GLU A 52 -10.93 9.65 -2.44
N ILE A 53 -10.62 8.72 -3.36
CA ILE A 53 -11.12 8.74 -4.74
C ILE A 53 -12.66 8.75 -4.77
N GLN A 54 -13.29 7.91 -3.94
CA GLN A 54 -14.75 7.86 -3.84
C GLN A 54 -15.32 9.20 -3.37
N ALA A 55 -14.75 9.81 -2.33
CA ALA A 55 -15.18 11.11 -1.82
C ALA A 55 -15.06 12.21 -2.87
N ILE A 56 -13.94 12.26 -3.60
CA ILE A 56 -13.75 13.19 -4.72
C ILE A 56 -14.82 12.99 -5.79
N ARG A 57 -15.13 11.73 -6.13
CA ARG A 57 -16.14 11.42 -7.16
C ARG A 57 -17.54 11.86 -6.74
N VAL A 58 -17.88 11.72 -5.46
CA VAL A 58 -19.16 12.18 -4.90
C VAL A 58 -19.23 13.71 -4.89
N ALA A 59 -18.20 14.39 -4.38
CA ALA A 59 -18.15 15.86 -4.35
C ALA A 59 -18.27 16.49 -5.76
N ARG A 60 -17.67 15.86 -6.78
CA ARG A 60 -17.82 16.29 -8.18
C ARG A 60 -19.24 16.12 -8.73
N LYS A 61 -20.02 15.17 -8.22
CA LYS A 61 -21.42 14.99 -8.61
C LYS A 61 -22.35 15.98 -7.90
N GLU A 62 -22.04 16.38 -6.67
CA GLU A 62 -22.86 17.30 -5.88
C GLU A 62 -22.64 18.77 -6.28
N GLY A 63 -21.47 19.09 -6.84
CA GLY A 63 -21.18 20.41 -7.41
C GLY A 63 -21.52 20.57 -8.90
N ALA A 64 -22.15 19.58 -9.53
CA ALA A 64 -22.53 19.55 -10.94
C ALA A 64 -24.05 19.70 -11.15
#